data_AF-A0A6N0ZIX5-F1
#
_entry.id   AF-A0A6N0ZIX5-F1
#
_cell.length_a   1.000
_cell.length_b   1.000
_cell.length_c   1.000
_cell.angle_alpha   90.00
_cell.angle_beta   90.00
_cell.angle_gamma   90.00
#
_symmetry.space_group_name_H-M   'P 1'
#
loop_
_entity.id
_entity.type
_entity.pdbx_description
1 polymer ?
#
loop_
_entity_poly.entity_id
_entity_poly.type
_entity_poly.pdbx_seq_one_letter_code
_entity_poly.pdbx_strand_id
1 'polypeptide(L)'
;MQLDERQRAYWRRNLRLTASLLGVWFFVSFVLSYFAREVEHILILDIPLGFYMGAQGAPLIYLLIVWWYGRRMDGLDHDYGVQDADGEE
;
A
#
# COMPACT_ATOMS: atom_id res chain seq x y z
N MET A 1 4.71 35.66 -0.95
CA MET A 1 4.79 34.44 -0.12
C MET A 1 5.37 33.33 -0.99
N GLN A 2 6.66 32.99 -0.84
CA GLN A 2 7.35 31.96 -1.64
C GLN A 2 7.21 30.56 -0.99
N LEU A 3 5.98 30.17 -0.71
CA LEU A 3 5.65 28.91 -0.02
C LEU A 3 4.80 28.04 -0.93
N ASP A 4 5.38 27.44 -1.98
CA ASP A 4 4.52 26.62 -2.84
C ASP A 4 5.19 25.43 -3.53
N GLU A 5 6.45 25.52 -3.98
CA GLU A 5 7.02 24.40 -4.74
C GLU A 5 7.34 23.17 -3.89
N ARG A 6 7.91 23.35 -2.70
CA ARG A 6 8.20 22.25 -1.76
C ARG A 6 6.92 21.61 -1.23
N GLN A 7 5.91 22.41 -0.86
CA GLN A 7 4.62 21.91 -0.39
C GLN A 7 3.84 21.17 -1.49
N ARG A 8 3.83 21.68 -2.74
CA ARG A 8 3.22 20.96 -3.88
C ARG A 8 3.95 19.66 -4.22
N ALA A 9 5.26 19.59 -4.03
CA ALA A 9 6.03 18.37 -4.25
C ALA A 9 5.70 17.30 -3.20
N TYR A 10 5.62 17.70 -1.93
CA TYR A 10 5.20 16.84 -0.82
C TYR A 10 3.76 16.33 -1.01
N TRP A 11 2.83 17.24 -1.32
CA TRP A 11 1.43 16.89 -1.59
C TRP A 11 1.29 15.86 -2.71
N ARG A 12 1.98 16.06 -3.85
CA ARG A 12 1.96 15.11 -4.98
C ARG A 12 2.54 13.75 -4.62
N ARG A 13 3.53 13.70 -3.74
CA ARG A 13 4.12 12.44 -3.26
C ARG A 13 3.15 11.71 -2.33
N ASN A 14 2.53 12.41 -1.39
CA ASN A 14 1.50 11.84 -0.53
C ASN A 14 0.31 11.32 -1.36
N LEU A 15 -0.12 12.08 -2.37
CA LEU A 15 -1.21 11.68 -3.27
C LEU A 15 -0.85 10.42 -4.09
N ARG A 16 0.41 10.24 -4.49
CA ARG A 16 0.86 8.98 -5.12
C ARG A 16 0.87 7.81 -4.15
N LEU A 17 1.25 8.02 -2.89
CA LEU A 17 1.17 6.98 -1.86
C LEU A 17 -0.28 6.56 -1.64
N THR A 18 -1.17 7.51 -1.39
CA THR A 18 -2.59 7.27 -1.22
C THR A 18 -3.21 6.60 -2.45
N ALA A 19 -2.90 7.08 -3.66
CA ALA A 19 -3.38 6.48 -4.91
C ALA A 19 -2.86 5.05 -5.11
N SER A 20 -1.60 4.77 -4.76
CA SER A 20 -1.06 3.41 -4.82
C SER A 20 -1.72 2.48 -3.79
N LEU A 21 -2.00 2.97 -2.58
CA LEU A 21 -2.75 2.23 -1.57
C LEU A 21 -4.16 1.89 -2.06
N LEU A 22 -4.86 2.88 -2.61
CA LEU A 22 -6.18 2.70 -3.21
C LEU A 22 -6.14 1.72 -4.39
N GLY A 23 -5.11 1.80 -5.23
CA GLY A 23 -4.93 0.90 -6.37
C GLY A 23 -4.71 -0.55 -5.95
N VAL A 24 -3.86 -0.79 -4.96
CA VAL A 24 -3.63 -2.15 -4.45
C VAL A 24 -4.85 -2.65 -3.68
N TRP A 25 -5.48 -1.81 -2.84
CA TRP A 25 -6.72 -2.13 -2.17
C TRP A 25 -7.82 -2.54 -3.16
N PHE A 26 -7.97 -1.79 -4.26
CA PHE A 26 -8.91 -2.10 -5.33
C PHE A 26 -8.54 -3.42 -6.03
N PHE A 27 -7.26 -3.65 -6.31
CA PHE A 27 -6.80 -4.87 -6.93
C PHE A 27 -7.12 -6.10 -6.07
N VAL A 28 -6.83 -6.04 -4.77
CA VAL A 28 -7.11 -7.13 -3.81
C VAL A 28 -8.60 -7.34 -3.64
N SER A 29 -9.38 -6.27 -3.48
CA SER A 29 -10.82 -6.38 -3.24
C SER A 29 -11.57 -6.83 -4.49
N PHE A 30 -11.17 -6.34 -5.67
CA PHE A 30 -11.93 -6.48 -6.90
C PHE A 30 -11.33 -7.51 -7.86
N VAL A 31 -10.05 -7.38 -8.22
CA VAL A 31 -9.41 -8.29 -9.19
C VAL A 31 -9.27 -9.68 -8.59
N LEU A 32 -8.85 -9.78 -7.33
CA LEU A 32 -8.71 -11.06 -6.65
C LEU A 32 -10.05 -11.79 -6.48
N SER A 33 -11.10 -11.06 -6.09
CA SER A 33 -12.46 -11.61 -5.95
C SER A 33 -13.07 -11.96 -7.31
N TYR A 34 -12.81 -11.18 -8.35
CA TYR A 34 -13.30 -11.44 -9.70
C TYR A 34 -12.68 -12.70 -10.30
N PHE A 35 -11.36 -12.84 -10.21
CA PHE A 35 -10.65 -14.00 -10.72
C PHE A 35 -10.76 -15.24 -9.81
N ALA A 36 -11.34 -15.12 -8.61
CA ALA A 36 -11.45 -16.23 -7.65
C ALA A 36 -12.01 -17.52 -8.27
N ARG A 37 -12.91 -17.39 -9.25
CA ARG A 37 -13.50 -18.50 -10.01
C ARG A 37 -12.52 -19.17 -10.99
N GLU A 38 -11.72 -18.41 -11.73
CA GLU A 38 -10.68 -18.99 -12.59
C GLU A 38 -9.53 -19.59 -11.76
N VAL A 39 -9.23 -19.01 -10.59
CA VAL A 39 -8.12 -19.46 -9.74
C VAL A 39 -8.50 -20.65 -8.85
N GLU A 40 -9.78 -21.03 -8.79
CA GLU A 40 -10.26 -22.21 -8.06
C GLU A 40 -9.66 -23.53 -8.60
N HIS A 41 -9.28 -23.54 -9.88
CA HIS A 41 -8.58 -24.66 -10.51
C HIS A 41 -7.10 -24.79 -10.11
N ILE A 42 -6.52 -23.76 -9.50
CA ILE A 42 -5.15 -23.79 -9.02
C ILE A 42 -5.20 -24.23 -7.55
N LEU A 43 -4.63 -25.40 -7.28
CA LEU A 43 -4.53 -25.95 -5.93
C LEU A 43 -3.18 -25.53 -5.35
N ILE A 44 -3.19 -24.71 -4.29
CA ILE A 44 -2.00 -24.45 -3.48
C ILE A 44 -2.11 -25.34 -2.25
N LEU A 45 -1.15 -26.25 -2.06
CA LEU A 45 -1.14 -27.17 -0.91
C LEU A 45 -2.45 -27.97 -0.78
N ASP A 46 -3.01 -28.45 -1.90
CA ASP A 46 -4.32 -29.14 -1.98
C ASP A 46 -5.55 -28.31 -1.57
N ILE A 47 -5.38 -27.00 -1.38
CA ILE A 47 -6.48 -26.07 -1.09
C ILE A 47 -6.75 -25.19 -2.33
N PRO A 48 -8.01 -24.98 -2.73
CA PRO A 48 -8.35 -24.06 -3.82
C PRO A 48 -7.79 -22.67 -3.52
N LEU A 49 -7.07 -22.08 -4.48
CA LEU A 49 -6.39 -20.80 -4.28
C LEU A 49 -7.37 -19.71 -3.86
N GLY A 50 -8.57 -19.67 -4.46
CA GLY A 50 -9.62 -18.72 -4.07
C GLY A 50 -9.98 -18.80 -2.59
N PHE A 51 -10.05 -20.01 -2.02
CA PHE A 51 -10.31 -20.22 -0.60
C PHE A 51 -9.12 -19.79 0.27
N TYR A 52 -7.90 -20.16 -0.13
CA TYR A 52 -6.67 -19.74 0.53
C TYR A 52 -6.51 -18.21 0.57
N MET A 53 -6.89 -17.52 -0.51
CA MET A 53 -6.85 -16.06 -0.57
C MET A 53 -7.86 -15.41 0.38
N GLY A 54 -9.05 -15.98 0.56
CA GLY A 54 -9.99 -15.52 1.59
C GLY A 54 -9.49 -15.74 3.01
N ALA A 55 -8.83 -16.88 3.27
CA ALA A 55 -8.40 -17.28 4.61
C ALA A 55 -7.10 -16.60 5.08
N GLN A 56 -6.08 -16.52 4.22
CA GLN A 56 -4.74 -16.06 4.59
C GLN A 56 -4.12 -15.09 3.58
N GLY A 57 -4.42 -15.25 2.29
CA GLY A 57 -3.83 -14.41 1.24
C GLY A 57 -4.21 -12.94 1.36
N ALA A 58 -5.48 -12.62 1.58
CA ALA A 58 -5.94 -11.24 1.73
C ALA A 58 -5.31 -10.53 2.95
N PRO A 59 -5.31 -11.11 4.17
CA PRO A 59 -4.57 -10.55 5.31
C PRO A 59 -3.08 -10.32 5.04
N LEU A 60 -2.39 -11.26 4.40
CA LEU A 60 -0.97 -11.11 4.05
C LEU A 60 -0.75 -9.95 3.07
N ILE A 61 -1.63 -9.79 2.07
CA ILE A 61 -1.51 -8.67 1.14
C ILE A 61 -1.78 -7.35 1.86
N TYR A 62 -2.76 -7.28 2.75
CA TYR A 62 -2.98 -6.09 3.58
C TYR A 62 -1.75 -5.73 4.40
N LEU A 63 -1.08 -6.72 4.99
CA LEU A 63 0.17 -6.52 5.74
C LEU A 63 1.30 -5.99 4.83
N LEU A 64 1.40 -6.52 3.61
CA LEU A 64 2.36 -6.09 2.60
C LEU A 64 2.10 -4.66 2.12
N ILE A 65 0.82 -4.25 2.01
CA ILE A 65 0.42 -2.86 1.74
C ILE A 65 0.92 -1.94 2.85
N VAL A 66 0.66 -2.29 4.12
CA VAL A 66 1.07 -1.48 5.28
C VAL A 66 2.60 -1.40 5.38
N TRP A 67 3.30 -2.52 5.17
CA TRP A 67 4.77 -2.53 5.15
C TRP A 67 5.34 -1.69 4.00
N TRP A 68 4.75 -1.77 2.81
CA TRP A 68 5.17 -0.98 1.66
C TRP A 68 4.92 0.51 1.88
N TYR A 69 3.78 0.89 2.47
CA TYR A 69 3.49 2.25 2.90
C TYR A 69 4.56 2.75 3.86
N GLY A 70 4.82 1.99 4.93
CA GLY A 70 5.82 2.34 5.95
C GLY A 70 7.19 2.57 5.31
N ARG A 71 7.67 1.63 4.48
CA ARG A 71 8.96 1.76 3.79
C ARG A 71 9.03 2.94 2.83
N ARG A 72 7.92 3.29 2.18
CA ARG A 72 7.85 4.44 1.27
C ARG A 72 7.77 5.76 2.01
N MET A 73 7.10 5.79 3.17
CA MET A 73 7.05 6.96 4.05
C MET A 73 8.41 7.20 4.70
N ASP A 74 9.10 6.13 5.11
CA ASP A 74 10.47 6.19 5.67
C ASP A 74 11.47 6.78 4.67
N GLY A 75 11.35 6.41 3.38
CA GLY A 75 12.15 7.01 2.32
C GLY A 75 11.78 8.46 2.00
N LEU A 76 10.55 8.89 2.28
CA LEU A 76 10.09 10.27 2.13
C LEU A 76 10.56 11.15 3.30
N ASP A 77 10.53 10.63 4.52
CA ASP A 77 11.10 11.26 5.71
C ASP A 77 12.61 11.44 5.57
N HIS A 78 13.31 10.44 5.01
CA HIS A 78 14.74 10.54 4.74
C HIS A 78 15.09 11.61 3.67
N ASP A 79 14.26 11.74 2.63
CA ASP A 79 14.44 12.74 1.55
C ASP A 79 14.13 14.18 2.03
N TYR A 80 13.26 14.34 3.03
CA TYR A 80 12.79 15.65 3.52
C TYR A 80 13.33 16.05 4.89
N GLY A 81 14.07 15.17 5.60
CA GLY A 81 14.82 15.53 6.80
C GLY A 81 13.95 16.07 7.94
N VAL A 82 12.80 15.46 8.23
CA VAL A 82 11.98 15.80 9.40
C VAL A 82 12.48 15.02 10.62
N GLN A 83 13.74 15.25 10.98
CA GLN A 83 14.25 15.11 12.33
C GLN A 83 14.86 16.46 12.70
N ASP A 84 14.05 17.53 12.78
CA ASP A 84 14.47 18.85 13.31
C ASP A 84 13.27 19.83 13.46
N ALA A 85 12.14 19.40 14.05
CA ALA A 85 11.07 20.36 14.41
C ALA A 85 10.22 20.00 15.64
N ASP A 86 10.53 18.92 16.36
CA ASP A 86 9.69 18.45 17.47
C ASP A 86 10.48 18.40 18.80
N GLY A 87 11.60 19.12 18.86
CA GLY A 87 12.40 19.34 20.07
C GLY A 87 12.64 20.82 20.27
N GLU A 88 11.62 21.52 20.78
CA GLU A 88 11.53 22.91 21.31
C GLU A 88 10.07 23.32 21.03
N GLU A 89 9.13 23.30 21.97
CA GLU A 89 9.12 23.95 23.30
C GLU A 89 8.35 23.14 24.37
#